data_AF-A0A177C9W0-F1
#
_entry.id   AF-A0A177C9W0-F1
#
_cell.length_a   1.000
_cell.length_b   1.000
_cell.length_c   1.000
_cell.angle_alpha   90.00
_cell.angle_beta   90.00
_cell.angle_gamma   90.00
#
_symmetry.space_group_name_H-M   'P 1'
#
loop_
_entity.id
_entity.type
_entity.pdbx_description
1 polymer ?
#
loop_
_entity_poly.entity_id
_entity_poly.type
_entity_poly.pdbx_seq_one_letter_code
_entity_poly.pdbx_strand_id
1 'polypeptide(L)'
;MPTGDTIAQLLVSRFPELVGRVRSDGSPPRRPSSNYPSAVLSDTQIAGPILGLVQYRQVEETLIDVAQQIVELQRRQNWRAVVQS
;
A
#
# COMPACT_ATOMS: atom_id res chain seq x y z
N MET A 1 -2.83 12.07 5.22
CA MET A 1 -2.45 10.90 4.39
C MET A 1 -0.96 10.69 4.50
N PRO A 2 -0.47 9.45 4.70
CA PRO A 2 0.98 9.18 4.74
C PRO A 2 1.61 9.56 3.39
N THR A 3 2.81 10.14 3.42
CA THR A 3 3.55 10.48 2.20
C THR A 3 4.09 9.21 1.54
N GLY A 4 4.39 9.28 0.24
CA GLY A 4 4.98 8.16 -0.50
C GLY A 4 6.25 7.62 0.19
N ASP A 5 7.07 8.52 0.74
CA ASP A 5 8.26 8.18 1.51
C ASP A 5 7.94 7.40 2.78
N THR A 6 6.92 7.79 3.54
CA THR A 6 6.50 7.09 4.76
C THR A 6 6.02 5.67 4.44
N ILE A 7 5.25 5.52 3.35
CA ILE A 7 4.81 4.21 2.88
C ILE A 7 5.99 3.36 2.45
N ALA A 8 6.93 3.94 1.68
CA ALA A 8 8.12 3.23 1.21
C ALA A 8 8.98 2.71 2.39
N GLN A 9 9.23 3.55 3.40
CA GLN A 9 9.97 3.16 4.59
C GLN A 9 9.26 2.06 5.38
N LEU A 10 7.94 2.18 5.58
CA LEU A 10 7.14 1.15 6.24
C LEU A 10 7.28 -0.20 5.53
N LEU A 11 7.09 -0.23 4.22
CA LEU A 11 7.16 -1.45 3.42
C LEU A 11 8.55 -2.08 3.44
N VAL A 12 9.61 -1.27 3.29
CA VAL A 12 10.99 -1.76 3.32
C VAL A 12 11.37 -2.31 4.70
N SER A 13 10.92 -1.67 5.78
CA SER A 13 11.19 -2.14 7.15
C SER A 13 10.53 -3.48 7.47
N ARG A 14 9.33 -3.73 6.91
CA ARG A 14 8.54 -4.93 7.17
C ARG A 14 8.82 -6.07 6.19
N PHE A 15 9.16 -5.76 4.95
CA PHE A 15 9.40 -6.72 3.87
C PHE A 15 10.74 -6.44 3.20
N PRO A 16 11.86 -6.97 3.73
CA PRO A 16 13.20 -6.71 3.20
C PRO A 16 13.39 -7.10 1.73
N GLU A 17 12.60 -8.05 1.22
CA GLU A 17 12.60 -8.44 -0.19
C GLU A 17 12.11 -7.34 -1.15
N LEU A 18 11.51 -6.27 -0.59
CA LEU A 18 11.08 -5.10 -1.33
C LEU A 18 12.14 -3.99 -1.41
N VAL A 19 13.28 -4.09 -0.69
CA VAL A 19 14.35 -3.07 -0.57
C VAL A 19 14.88 -2.56 -1.92
N GLY A 20 14.85 -3.37 -2.98
CA GLY A 20 15.28 -2.96 -4.33
C GLY A 20 14.14 -2.67 -5.31
N ARG A 21 12.89 -2.87 -4.89
CA ARG A 21 11.69 -2.77 -5.75
C ARG A 21 10.82 -1.57 -5.39
N VAL A 22 10.89 -1.13 -4.14
CA VAL A 22 10.18 0.05 -3.65
C VAL A 22 11.14 1.23 -3.72
N ARG A 23 10.77 2.20 -4.55
CA ARG A 23 11.47 3.46 -4.72
C ARG A 23 10.83 4.54 -3.85
N SER A 24 11.59 5.12 -2.94
CA SER A 24 11.17 6.29 -2.14
C SER A 24 11.05 7.55 -3.01
N ASP A 25 11.85 7.64 -4.06
CA ASP A 25 11.93 8.77 -5.00
C ASP A 25 10.73 8.94 -5.94
N GLY A 26 9.67 8.14 -5.79
CA GLY A 26 8.47 8.23 -6.62
C GLY A 26 8.70 7.70 -8.04
N SER A 27 8.17 6.52 -8.33
CA SER A 27 8.16 5.97 -9.70
C SER A 27 7.23 6.78 -10.64
N PRO A 28 7.21 6.48 -11.94
CA PRO A 28 7.82 7.15 -13.12
C PRO A 28 7.30 8.59 -13.37
N PRO A 29 7.75 9.34 -14.41
CA PRO A 29 7.29 10.71 -14.64
C PRO A 29 5.76 10.76 -14.71
N ARG A 30 5.16 11.55 -13.81
CA ARG A 30 3.72 11.78 -13.75
C ARG A 30 3.24 12.20 -15.13
N ARG A 31 2.37 11.40 -15.77
CA ARG A 31 1.42 11.96 -16.75
C ARG A 31 0.72 13.13 -16.04
N PRO A 32 0.53 14.29 -16.71
CA PRO A 32 -0.16 15.40 -16.10
C PRO A 32 -1.49 14.89 -15.57
N SER A 33 -1.61 14.91 -14.24
CA SER A 33 -2.73 14.35 -13.51
C SER A 33 -3.99 15.07 -13.97
N SER A 34 -4.84 14.39 -14.73
CA SER A 34 -6.22 14.80 -14.88
C SER A 34 -6.84 14.84 -13.49
N ASN A 35 -7.01 16.05 -12.95
CA ASN A 35 -7.90 16.42 -11.85
C ASN A 35 -8.24 15.30 -10.84
N TYR A 36 -7.23 14.73 -10.16
CA TYR A 36 -7.53 14.13 -8.86
C TYR A 36 -7.71 15.29 -7.90
N PRO A 37 -8.92 15.55 -7.38
CA PRO A 37 -9.08 16.53 -6.32
C PRO A 37 -8.15 16.11 -5.19
N SER A 38 -7.31 17.04 -4.74
CA SER A 38 -6.58 16.90 -3.47
C SER A 38 -7.56 16.31 -2.47
N ALA A 39 -7.23 15.17 -1.86
CA ALA A 39 -8.12 14.49 -0.94
C ALA A 39 -8.43 15.46 0.20
N VAL A 40 -9.54 16.19 0.06
CA VAL A 40 -10.14 16.98 1.11
C VAL A 40 -10.37 15.97 2.23
N LEU A 41 -9.81 16.25 3.41
CA LEU A 41 -10.00 15.43 4.60
C LEU A 41 -11.52 15.35 4.84
N SER A 42 -12.15 14.28 4.37
CA SER A 42 -13.57 14.06 4.59
C SER A 42 -13.76 13.79 6.08
N ASP A 43 -14.61 14.58 6.72
CA ASP A 43 -14.99 14.35 8.10
C ASP A 43 -15.81 13.05 8.18
N THR A 44 -15.16 11.97 8.63
CA THR A 44 -15.78 10.64 8.75
C THR A 44 -16.51 10.44 10.07
N GLN A 45 -16.57 11.47 10.93
CA GLN A 45 -17.20 11.39 12.26
C GLN A 45 -18.68 11.02 12.22
N ILE A 46 -19.39 11.36 11.15
CA ILE A 46 -20.81 11.01 10.99
C ILE A 46 -20.97 9.56 10.50
N ALA A 47 -20.10 9.12 9.58
CA ALA A 47 -20.19 7.80 8.96
C ALA A 47 -19.83 6.67 9.94
N GLY A 48 -18.84 6.89 10.81
CA GLY A 48 -18.37 5.87 11.76
C GLY A 48 -19.49 5.32 12.65
N PRO A 49 -20.21 6.16 13.42
CA PRO A 49 -21.31 5.74 14.28
C PRO A 49 -22.46 5.09 13.52
N ILE A 50 -22.83 5.63 12.34
CA ILE A 50 -23.91 5.06 11.51
C ILE A 50 -23.58 3.64 11.08
N LEU A 51 -22.32 3.38 10.73
CA LEU A 51 -21.85 2.06 10.31
C LEU A 51 -21.45 1.15 11.48
N GLY A 52 -21.61 1.61 12.73
CA GLY A 52 -21.17 0.87 13.93
C GLY A 52 -19.65 0.70 14.03
N LEU A 53 -18.88 1.54 13.32
CA LEU A 53 -17.43 1.51 13.35
C LEU A 53 -16.92 2.21 14.61
N VAL A 54 -16.49 1.40 15.59
CA VAL A 54 -15.87 1.89 16.82
C VAL A 54 -14.48 2.46 16.56
N GLN A 55 -13.76 1.89 15.59
CA GLN A 55 -12.44 2.35 15.18
C GLN A 55 -12.22 2.03 13.70
N TYR A 56 -11.67 3.01 12.97
CA TYR A 56 -11.16 2.77 11.63
C TYR A 56 -9.85 2.00 11.70
N ARG A 57 -9.71 1.02 10.80
CA ARG A 57 -8.45 0.29 10.65
C ARG A 57 -7.32 1.25 10.31
N GLN A 58 -6.16 1.05 10.93
CA GLN A 58 -4.98 1.85 10.63
C GLN A 58 -4.52 1.59 9.19
N VAL A 59 -4.06 2.64 8.50
CA VAL A 59 -3.62 2.54 7.10
C VAL A 59 -2.42 1.60 6.99
N GLU A 60 -1.55 1.63 8.00
CA GLU A 60 -0.36 0.78 8.13
C GLU A 60 -0.71 -0.70 8.09
N GLU A 61 -1.77 -1.11 8.79
CA GLU A 61 -2.20 -2.52 8.79
C GLU A 61 -2.68 -2.94 7.41
N THR A 62 -3.40 -2.07 6.72
CA THR A 62 -3.87 -2.34 5.35
C THR A 62 -2.69 -2.45 4.38
N LEU A 63 -1.70 -1.56 4.52
CA LEU A 63 -0.48 -1.60 3.71
C LEU A 63 0.32 -2.89 3.95
N ILE A 64 0.42 -3.33 5.21
CA ILE A 64 1.11 -4.56 5.58
C ILE A 64 0.40 -5.78 4.97
N ASP A 65 -0.91 -5.89 5.13
CA ASP A 65 -1.68 -7.02 4.59
C ASP A 65 -1.55 -7.13 3.07
N VAL A 66 -1.67 -5.99 2.37
CA VAL A 66 -1.56 -5.95 0.91
C VAL A 66 -0.15 -6.31 0.46
N ALA A 67 0.88 -5.78 1.12
CA ALA A 67 2.26 -6.12 0.81
C ALA A 67 2.55 -7.60 1.04
N GLN A 68 2.06 -8.17 2.14
CA GLN A 68 2.16 -9.60 2.42
C GLN A 68 1.47 -10.45 1.35
N GLN A 69 0.27 -10.04 0.91
CA GLN A 69 -0.44 -10.74 -0.16
C GLN A 69 0.36 -10.71 -1.48
N ILE A 70 0.95 -9.57 -1.83
CA ILE A 70 1.77 -9.42 -3.04
C ILE A 70 3.01 -10.32 -2.98
N VAL A 71 3.72 -10.30 -1.84
CA VAL A 71 4.90 -11.15 -1.63
C VAL A 71 4.56 -12.63 -1.78
N GLU A 72 3.47 -13.07 -1.15
CA GLU A 72 3.04 -14.47 -1.21
C GLU A 72 2.65 -14.89 -2.63
N LEU A 73 1.97 -14.01 -3.37
CA LEU A 73 1.66 -14.25 -4.78
C LEU A 73 2.93 -14.37 -5.64
N GLN A 74 3.93 -13.51 -5.39
CA GLN A 74 5.22 -13.60 -6.08
C GLN A 74 5.95 -14.91 -5.76
N ARG A 75 5.94 -15.34 -4.49
CA ARG A 75 6.52 -16.62 -4.09
C ARG A 75 5.85 -17.79 -4.81
N ARG A 76 4.52 -17.79 -4.92
CA ARG A 76 3.76 -18.81 -5.66
C ARG A 76 4.06 -18.80 -7.15
N GLN A 77 4.19 -17.61 -7.75
CA GLN A 77 4.55 -17.47 -9.16
C GLN A 77 5.93 -18.06 -9.43
N ASN A 78 6.92 -17.72 -8.60
CA ASN A 78 8.28 -18.26 -8.71
C ASN A 78 8.28 -19.78 -8.54
N TRP A 79 7.51 -20.32 -7.60
CA TRP A 79 7.39 -21.77 -7.42
C TRP A 79 6.84 -22.47 -8.66
N ARG A 80 5.79 -21.91 -9.28
CA ARG A 80 5.24 -22.47 -10.53
C ARG A 80 6.25 -22.44 -11.67
N ALA A 81 7.03 -21.36 -11.78
CA ALA A 81 8.08 -21.25 -12.79
C ALA A 81 9.18 -22.32 -12.62
N VAL A 82 9.54 -22.66 -11.38
CA VAL A 82 10.53 -23.71 -11.08
C VAL A 82 10.00 -25.12 -11.38
N VAL A 83 8.73 -25.40 -11.08
CA VAL A 83 8.13 -26.74 -11.31
C VAL A 83 7.85 -27.01 -12.79
N GLN A 84 7.70 -25.98 -13.61
CA GLN A 84 7.43 -26.08 -15.06
C GLN A 84 8.69 -26.01 -15.94
N SER A 85 9.87 -25.79 -15.34
CA SER A 85 11.17 -25.80 -16.01
C SER A 85 11.87 -27.15 -15.84
#